data_AF-A0A0Q2QV47-F1
#
_entry.id   AF-A0A0Q2QV47-F1
#
_cell.length_a   1.000
_cell.length_b   1.000
_cell.length_c   1.000
_cell.angle_alpha   90.00
_cell.angle_beta   90.00
_cell.angle_gamma   90.00
#
_symmetry.space_group_name_H-M   'P 1'
#
loop_
_entity.id
_entity.type
_entity.pdbx_description
1 polymer ?
#
loop_
_entity_poly.entity_id
_entity_poly.type
_entity_poly.pdbx_seq_one_letter_code
_entity_poly.pdbx_strand_id
1 'polypeptide(L)' 'MGERVRVYPGGNGECSGVIVEDFAEAAGYSVCIGDKQIVNASRRWAVALDDGTLVFVDTNDLQASADPAID' A
#
# COMPACT_ATOMS: atom_id res chain seq x y z
N MET A 1 -8.27 3.25 -7.65
CA MET A 1 -8.95 3.68 -6.41
C MET A 1 -10.18 2.81 -6.20
N GLY A 2 -10.53 2.51 -4.95
CA GLY A 2 -11.62 1.57 -4.61
C GLY A 2 -11.19 0.10 -4.51
N GLU A 3 -9.90 -0.19 -4.59
CA GLU A 3 -9.37 -1.56 -4.48
C GLU A 3 -9.29 -2.00 -3.01
N ARG A 4 -9.83 -3.19 -2.72
CA ARG A 4 -9.71 -3.82 -1.39
C ARG A 4 -8.33 -4.45 -1.22
N VAL A 5 -7.72 -4.16 -0.08
CA VAL A 5 -6.36 -4.60 0.26
C VAL A 5 -6.27 -5.05 1.71
N ARG A 6 -5.27 -5.91 1.97
CA ARG A 6 -4.73 -6.13 3.30
C ARG A 6 -3.50 -5.26 3.49
N VAL A 7 -3.45 -4.58 4.63
CA VAL A 7 -2.34 -3.74 5.09
C VAL A 7 -1.52 -4.54 6.11
N TYR A 8 -0.19 -4.47 6.02
CA TYR A 8 0.77 -5.24 6.82
C TYR A 8 0.53 -6.77 6.80
N PRO A 9 0.48 -7.39 5.61
CA PRO A 9 0.10 -8.80 5.46
C PRO A 9 1.04 -9.75 6.23
N GLY A 10 0.47 -10.68 6.98
CA GLY A 10 1.17 -11.68 7.80
C GLY A 10 1.78 -11.14 9.08
N GLY A 11 1.58 -9.85 9.40
CA GLY A 11 2.07 -9.20 10.62
C GLY A 11 1.05 -9.16 11.75
N ASN A 12 1.51 -8.82 12.96
CA ASN A 12 0.68 -8.70 14.16
C ASN A 12 -0.29 -7.50 14.16
N GLY A 13 -0.33 -6.73 13.07
CA GLY A 13 -1.20 -5.58 12.85
C GLY A 13 -1.83 -5.62 11.46
N GLU A 14 -2.05 -6.82 10.91
CA GLU A 14 -2.74 -6.97 9.64
C GLU A 14 -4.16 -6.40 9.73
N CYS A 15 -4.51 -5.51 8.80
CA CYS A 15 -5.82 -4.87 8.72
C CYS A 15 -6.36 -4.93 7.29
N SER A 16 -7.69 -4.89 7.13
CA SER A 16 -8.33 -4.75 5.81
C SER A 16 -8.80 -3.33 5.59
N GLY A 17 -8.83 -2.91 4.33
CA GLY A 17 -9.30 -1.59 3.94
C GLY A 17 -9.37 -1.38 2.44
N VAL A 18 -9.61 -0.13 2.04
CA VAL A 18 -9.77 0.28 0.64
C VAL A 18 -8.78 1.40 0.31
N ILE A 19 -8.11 1.30 -0.83
CA ILE A 19 -7.27 2.39 -1.34
C ILE A 19 -8.16 3.57 -1.75
N VAL A 20 -7.97 4.71 -1.10
CA VAL A 20 -8.72 5.95 -1.34
C VAL A 20 -7.92 7.03 -2.06
N GLU A 21 -6.58 6.93 -2.09
CA GLU A 21 -5.73 7.88 -2.83
C GLU A 21 -4.39 7.25 -3.25
N ASP A 22 -3.87 7.67 -4.40
CA ASP A 22 -2.55 7.27 -4.94
C ASP A 22 -1.62 8.48 -4.97
N PHE A 23 -0.62 8.51 -4.09
CA PHE A 23 0.38 9.57 -4.04
C PHE A 23 1.63 9.22 -4.86
N ALA A 24 1.49 8.56 -6.02
CA ALA A 24 2.59 8.23 -6.93
C ALA A 24 3.46 9.44 -7.32
N GLU A 25 2.89 10.65 -7.40
CA GLU A 25 3.65 11.88 -7.67
C GLU A 25 4.56 12.31 -6.50
N ALA A 26 4.29 11.83 -5.28
CA ALA A 26 5.13 12.03 -4.11
C ALA A 26 6.09 10.85 -3.85
N ALA A 27 6.17 9.90 -4.78
CA ALA A 27 7.06 8.76 -4.64
C ALA A 27 8.53 9.23 -4.59
N GLY A 28 9.25 8.80 -3.54
CA GLY A 28 10.68 9.08 -3.42
C GLY A 28 11.49 8.45 -4.56
N TYR A 29 12.68 8.97 -4.82
CA TYR A 29 13.57 8.44 -5.86
C TYR A 29 14.00 7.00 -5.53
N SER A 30 14.03 6.13 -6.55
CA SER A 30 14.68 4.82 -6.43
C SER A 30 16.18 5.01 -6.19
N VAL A 31 16.78 4.15 -5.35
CA VAL A 31 18.22 4.16 -5.09
C VAL A 31 18.82 2.87 -5.66
N CYS A 32 19.74 3.04 -6.59
CA CYS A 32 20.57 1.98 -7.16
C CYS A 32 22.04 2.22 -6.81
N ILE A 33 22.80 1.15 -6.53
CA ILE A 33 24.26 1.18 -6.40
C ILE A 33 24.84 0.24 -7.46
N GLY A 34 25.49 0.79 -8.49
CA GLY A 34 25.88 0.03 -9.68
C GLY A 34 24.65 -0.56 -10.37
N ASP A 35 24.73 -1.83 -10.78
CA ASP A 35 23.59 -2.57 -11.37
C ASP A 35 22.62 -3.15 -10.33
N LYS A 36 22.87 -2.90 -9.03
CA LYS A 36 22.07 -3.45 -7.95
C LYS A 36 21.03 -2.44 -7.47
N GLN A 37 19.77 -2.81 -7.64
CA GLN A 37 18.64 -2.09 -7.07
C GLN A 37 18.61 -2.31 -5.55
N ILE A 38 18.67 -1.23 -4.77
CA ILE A 38 18.69 -1.29 -3.30
C ILE A 38 17.28 -1.07 -2.74
N VAL A 39 16.54 -0.11 -3.29
CA VAL A 39 15.13 0.16 -2.93
C VAL A 39 14.35 0.67 -4.15
N ASN A 40 13.10 0.22 -4.28
CA ASN A 40 12.14 0.79 -5.23
C ASN A 40 11.74 2.21 -4.81
N ALA A 41 11.24 3.00 -5.77
CA ALA A 41 10.49 4.21 -5.44
C ALA A 41 9.25 3.80 -4.63
N SER A 42 9.15 4.26 -3.38
CA SER A 42 7.96 3.99 -2.56
C SER A 42 6.79 4.80 -3.09
N ARG A 43 5.90 4.14 -3.82
CA ARG A 43 4.56 4.67 -4.05
C ARG A 43 3.81 4.61 -2.73
N ARG A 44 3.31 5.77 -2.30
CA ARG A 44 2.54 5.91 -1.07
C ARG A 44 1.05 5.89 -1.39
N TRP A 45 0.31 5.18 -0.58
CA TRP A 45 -1.12 4.99 -0.70
C TRP A 45 -1.80 5.49 0.57
N ALA A 46 -2.94 6.15 0.43
CA ALA A 46 -3.87 6.28 1.55
C ALA A 46 -4.88 5.14 1.51
N VAL A 47 -5.01 4.44 2.63
CA VAL A 47 -5.97 3.34 2.80
C VAL A 47 -6.92 3.69 3.94
N ALA A 48 -8.21 3.71 3.65
CA ALA A 48 -9.24 3.74 4.67
C ALA A 48 -9.44 2.31 5.18
N LEU A 49 -9.05 2.05 6.43
CA LEU A 49 -9.27 0.77 7.10
C LEU A 49 -10.74 0.59 7.44
N ASP A 50 -11.16 -0.67 7.58
CA ASP A 50 -12.55 -1.02 7.88
C ASP A 50 -13.02 -0.50 9.26
N ASP A 51 -12.09 -0.14 10.15
CA ASP A 51 -12.37 0.49 11.45
C ASP A 51 -12.54 2.02 11.38
N GLY A 52 -12.43 2.60 10.19
CA GLY A 52 -12.53 4.05 9.94
C GLY A 52 -11.20 4.81 10.07
N THR A 53 -10.10 4.14 10.38
CA THR A 53 -8.77 4.75 10.44
C THR A 53 -8.21 4.98 9.05
N LEU A 54 -7.55 6.13 8.83
CA LEU A 54 -6.80 6.40 7.62
C LEU A 54 -5.31 6.14 7.85
N VAL A 55 -4.70 5.29 7.03
CA VAL A 55 -3.26 4.98 7.10
C VAL A 55 -2.55 5.32 5.79
N PHE A 56 -1.27 5.66 5.91
CA PHE A 56 -0.38 5.92 4.77
C PHE A 56 0.68 4.83 4.71
N VAL A 57 0.73 4.09 3.61
CA VAL A 57 1.55 2.89 3.48
C VAL A 57 2.21 2.79 2.11
N ASP A 58 3.29 2.03 2.02
CA ASP A 58 3.98 1.79 0.76
C ASP A 58 3.42 0.54 0.06
N THR A 59 3.67 0.38 -1.24
CA THR A 59 3.23 -0.82 -2.00
C THR A 59 3.66 -2.13 -1.34
N ASN A 60 4.81 -2.18 -0.67
CA ASN A 60 5.31 -3.39 -0.03
C ASN A 60 4.53 -3.77 1.24
N ASP A 61 3.78 -2.83 1.82
CA ASP A 61 2.92 -3.05 2.97
C ASP A 61 1.52 -3.52 2.56
N LEU A 62 1.24 -3.63 1.26
CA LEU A 62 -0.07 -3.96 0.72
C LEU A 62 -0.09 -5.33 0.03
N GLN A 63 -1.22 -6.02 0.19
CA GLN A 63 -1.56 -7.17 -0.63
C GLN A 63 -3.01 -7.05 -1.10
N ALA A 64 -3.26 -7.27 -2.39
CA ALA A 64 -4.62 -7.32 -2.93
C ALA A 64 -5.46 -8.35 -2.13
N SER A 65 -6.66 -7.95 -1.71
CA SER A 65 -7.55 -8.90 -1.04
C SER A 65 -8.13 -9.86 -2.08
N ALA A 66 -8.16 -11.15 -1.78
CA ALA A 66 -8.82 -12.16 -2.63
C ALA A 66 -10.36 -12.05 -2.63
N ASP A 67 -10.90 -11.16 -1.81
CA ASP A 67 -12.32 -10.96 -1.60
C ASP A 67 -12.78 -9.83 -2.55
N PRO A 68 -13.72 -10.08 -3.48
CA PRO A 68 -14.12 -9.07 -4.44
C PRO A 68 -14.70 -7.86 -3.71
N ALA A 69 -14.43 -6.66 -4.24
CA ALA A 69 -15.15 -5.46 -3.81
C ALA A 69 -16.65 -5.75 -4.00
N ILE A 70 -17.43 -5.67 -2.92
CA ILE A 70 -18.88 -5.74 -3.00
C ILE A 70 -19.31 -4.48 -3.76
N ASP A 71 -19.92 -4.67 -4.93
CA ASP A 71 -20.50 -3.64 -5.80
C ASP A 71 -21.60 -2.83 -5.10
#